data_AF-A0AA43BVL0-F1
#
_entry.id   AF-A0AA43BVL0-F1
#
_cell.length_a   1.000
_cell.length_b   1.000
_cell.length_c   1.000
_cell.angle_alpha   90.00
_cell.angle_beta   90.00
_cell.angle_gamma   90.00
#
_symmetry.space_group_name_H-M   'P 1'
#
loop_
_entity.id
_entity.type
_entity.pdbx_description
1 polymer ?
#
loop_
_entity_poly.entity_id
_entity_poly.type
_entity_poly.pdbx_seq_one_letter_code
_entity_poly.pdbx_strand_id
1 'polypeptide(L)' 'TLATATVMVVNKDLPADLVYKMCKVFWKEHATFAAVKKVWNKVKKEDALAAAAIPVHPGAERCYTEMGVKKM' A
#
# COMPACT_ATOMS: atom_id res chain seq x y z
N THR A 1 6.38 21.07 -11.67
CA THR A 1 6.79 19.65 -11.82
C THR A 1 5.61 18.77 -11.47
N LEU A 2 5.23 17.82 -12.32
CA LEU A 2 4.16 16.86 -12.03
C LEU A 2 4.76 15.67 -11.25
N ALA A 3 4.14 15.27 -10.14
CA ALA A 3 4.53 14.09 -9.37
C ALA A 3 3.42 13.04 -9.49
N THR A 4 3.79 11.83 -9.89
CA THR A 4 2.89 10.68 -9.91
C THR A 4 3.07 9.87 -8.64
N ALA A 5 1.95 9.55 -7.99
CA ALA A 5 1.96 8.63 -6.86
C ALA A 5 2.25 7.21 -7.35
N THR A 6 3.09 6.49 -6.61
CA THR A 6 3.32 5.07 -6.88
C THR A 6 2.17 4.28 -6.26
N VAL A 7 1.38 3.62 -7.11
CA VAL A 7 0.26 2.78 -6.68
C VAL A 7 0.55 1.32 -7.01
N MET A 8 0.20 0.43 -6.09
CA MET A 8 0.23 -1.01 -6.32
C MET A 8 -1.20 -1.47 -6.60
N VAL A 9 -1.42 -2.02 -7.80
CA VAL A 9 -2.74 -2.51 -8.22
C VAL A 9 -2.72 -4.03 -8.19
N VAL A 10 -3.80 -4.60 -7.66
CA VAL A 10 -4.02 -6.05 -7.59
C VAL A 10 -5.31 -6.39 -8.31
N ASN A 11 -5.42 -7.63 -8.80
CA ASN A 11 -6.65 -8.10 -9.42
C ASN A 11 -7.77 -8.26 -8.37
N LYS A 12 -9.01 -7.89 -8.74
CA LYS A 12 -10.19 -7.92 -7.84
C LYS A 12 -10.61 -9.33 -7.41
N ASP A 13 -10.26 -10.35 -8.17
CA ASP A 13 -10.63 -11.74 -7.96
C ASP A 13 -9.63 -12.48 -7.05
N LEU A 14 -8.59 -11.78 -6.58
CA LEU A 14 -7.63 -12.35 -5.63
C LEU A 14 -8.27 -12.54 -4.25
N PRO A 15 -7.94 -13.64 -3.54
CA PRO A 15 -8.42 -13.85 -2.18
C PRO A 15 -8.01 -12.70 -1.25
N ALA A 16 -8.96 -12.20 -0.45
CA ALA A 16 -8.70 -11.11 0.49
C ALA A 16 -7.56 -11.42 1.48
N ASP A 17 -7.45 -12.68 1.91
CA ASP A 17 -6.36 -13.13 2.80
C ASP A 17 -4.97 -13.01 2.16
N LEU A 18 -4.87 -13.30 0.85
CA LEU A 18 -3.62 -13.17 0.11
C LEU A 18 -3.20 -11.69 0.01
N VAL A 19 -4.13 -10.82 -0.40
CA VAL A 19 -3.85 -9.38 -0.52
C VAL A 19 -3.50 -8.76 0.84
N TYR A 20 -4.16 -9.21 1.90
CA TYR A 20 -3.83 -8.82 3.28
C TYR A 20 -2.41 -9.21 3.67
N LYS A 21 -2.01 -10.47 3.43
CA LYS A 21 -0.64 -10.94 3.68
C LYS A 21 0.39 -10.17 2.86
N MET A 22 0.09 -9.89 1.58
CA MET A 22 0.95 -9.08 0.72
C MET A 22 1.18 -7.69 1.30
N CYS A 23 0.11 -7.01 1.73
CA CYS A 23 0.21 -5.70 2.37
C CYS A 23 1.07 -5.74 3.65
N LYS A 24 0.90 -6.76 4.51
CA LYS A 24 1.74 -6.92 5.71
C LYS A 24 3.21 -7.14 5.39
N VAL A 25 3.51 -8.04 4.46
CA VAL A 25 4.90 -8.33 4.05
C VAL A 25 5.54 -7.11 3.42
N PHE A 26 4.80 -6.39 2.58
CA PHE A 26 5.28 -5.15 1.96
C PHE A 26 5.71 -4.11 3.01
N TRP A 27 4.88 -3.86 4.03
CA TRP A 27 5.22 -2.91 5.09
C TRP A 27 6.28 -3.41 6.06
N LYS A 28 6.37 -4.73 6.28
CA LYS A 28 7.41 -5.36 7.10
C LYS A 28 8.79 -5.21 6.43
N GLU A 29 8.85 -5.45 5.12
CA GLU A 29 10.07 -5.40 4.31
C GLU A 29 10.29 -4.03 3.65
N HIS A 30 9.55 -2.99 4.05
CA HIS A 30 9.62 -1.67 3.42
C HIS A 30 11.04 -1.07 3.46
N ALA A 31 11.79 -1.35 4.53
CA ALA A 31 13.19 -0.94 4.65
C ALA A 31 14.08 -1.56 3.54
N THR A 32 13.80 -2.80 3.14
CA THR A 32 14.49 -3.48 2.05
C THR A 32 14.22 -2.79 0.71
N PHE A 33 12.98 -2.36 0.46
CA PHE A 33 12.64 -1.57 -0.74
C PHE A 33 13.32 -0.20 -0.76
N ALA A 34 13.39 0.47 0.41
CA ALA A 34 14.10 1.74 0.57
C ALA A 34 15.61 1.63 0.31
N ALA A 35 16.22 0.48 0.63
CA ALA A 35 17.62 0.20 0.32
C ALA A 35 17.85 0.07 -1.20
N VAL A 36 16.90 -0.50 -1.94
CA VAL A 36 17.01 -0.66 -3.40
C VAL A 36 16.75 0.65 -4.13
N LYS A 37 15.68 1.39 -3.77
CA LYS A 37 15.39 2.71 -4.34
C LYS A 37 14.99 3.72 -3.28
N LYS A 38 15.74 4.83 -3.20
CA LYS A 38 15.51 5.94 -2.27
C LYS A 38 14.11 6.57 -2.37
N VAL A 39 13.39 6.37 -3.48
CA VAL A 39 12.01 6.85 -3.66
C VAL A 39 11.06 6.26 -2.62
N TRP A 40 11.30 5.03 -2.15
CA TRP A 40 10.47 4.39 -1.13
C TRP A 40 10.58 5.06 0.24
N ASN A 41 11.66 5.81 0.54
CA ASN A 41 11.72 6.61 1.77
C ASN A 41 10.67 7.73 1.81
N LYS A 42 10.13 8.13 0.65
CA LYS A 42 9.04 9.12 0.58
C LYS A 42 7.66 8.48 0.69
N VAL A 43 7.57 7.15 0.61
CA VAL A 43 6.30 6.43 0.72
C VAL A 43 5.96 6.30 2.20
N LYS A 44 4.90 6.98 2.61
CA LYS A 44 4.36 6.92 3.97
C LYS A 44 3.10 6.08 3.98
N LYS A 45 2.88 5.39 5.10
CA LYS A 45 1.67 4.58 5.34
C LYS A 45 0.41 5.43 5.29
N GLU A 46 0.47 6.63 5.84
CA GLU A 46 -0.64 7.59 5.93
C GLU A 46 -1.14 8.02 4.53
N ASP A 47 -0.20 8.21 3.59
CA ASP A 47 -0.51 8.60 2.21
C ASP A 47 -0.89 7.42 1.30
N ALA A 48 -0.82 6.17 1.80
CA ALA A 48 -1.02 4.98 0.98
C ALA A 48 -2.43 4.88 0.39
N LEU A 49 -3.44 5.42 1.09
CA LEU A 49 -4.82 5.46 0.61
C LEU A 49 -5.16 6.77 -0.12
N ALA A 50 -4.31 7.80 -0.03
CA ALA A 50 -4.54 9.10 -0.66
C ALA A 50 -4.41 9.04 -2.19
N ALA A 51 -3.60 8.10 -2.70
CA ALA A 51 -3.39 7.90 -4.13
C ALA A 51 -4.37 6.91 -4.79
N ALA A 52 -5.33 6.37 -4.04
CA ALA A 52 -6.26 5.36 -4.53
C ALA A 52 -7.32 5.98 -5.45
N ALA A 53 -7.04 6.02 -6.76
CA ALA A 53 -7.98 6.44 -7.80
C ALA A 53 -9.07 5.37 -8.11
N ILE A 54 -8.95 4.17 -7.54
CA ILE A 54 -9.85 3.03 -7.72
C ILE A 54 -10.24 2.45 -6.36
N PRO A 55 -11.32 1.64 -6.27
CA PRO A 55 -11.70 0.97 -5.04
C PRO A 55 -10.55 0.15 -4.44
N VAL A 56 -10.38 0.27 -3.12
CA VAL A 56 -9.35 -0.48 -2.39
C VAL A 56 -9.82 -1.92 -2.21
N HIS A 57 -8.93 -2.88 -2.45
CA HIS A 57 -9.25 -4.29 -2.25
C HIS A 57 -9.56 -4.59 -0.78
N PRO A 58 -10.56 -5.44 -0.44
CA PRO A 58 -10.95 -5.70 0.96
C PRO A 58 -9.80 -6.22 1.84
N GLY A 59 -8.88 -7.01 1.27
CA GLY A 59 -7.67 -7.45 1.96
C GLY A 59 -6.70 -6.31 2.31
N ALA A 60 -6.54 -5.34 1.41
CA ALA A 60 -5.70 -4.16 1.64
C ALA A 60 -6.38 -3.21 2.64
N GLU A 61 -7.68 -2.97 2.50
CA GLU A 61 -8.46 -2.14 3.42
C GLU A 61 -8.36 -2.66 4.86
N ARG A 62 -8.50 -3.97 5.07
CA ARG A 62 -8.32 -4.59 6.38
C ARG A 62 -6.90 -4.40 6.92
N CYS A 63 -5.88 -4.58 6.09
CA CYS A 63 -4.48 -4.37 6.46
C CYS A 63 -4.22 -2.91 6.89
N TYR A 64 -4.68 -1.94 6.10
CA TYR A 64 -4.51 -0.52 6.40
C TYR A 64 -5.31 -0.08 7.63
N THR A 65 -6.52 -0.61 7.82
CA THR A 65 -7.35 -0.36 9.00
C THR A 65 -6.66 -0.85 10.28
N GLU A 66 -6.09 -2.05 10.28
CA GLU A 66 -5.30 -2.56 11.42
C GLU A 66 -4.02 -1.77 11.68
N MET A 67 -3.42 -1.19 10.64
CA MET A 67 -2.26 -0.30 10.75
C MET A 67 -2.64 1.14 11.15
N GLY A 68 -3.93 1.44 11.36
CA GLY A 68 -4.40 2.77 11.73
C GLY A 68 -4.41 3.78 10.58
N VAL A 69 -4.24 3.33 9.33
CA VAL A 69 -4.28 4.19 8.14
C VAL A 69 -5.74 4.40 7.76
N LYS A 70 -6.25 5.61 7.98
CA LYS A 70 -7.60 6.02 7.55
C LYS A 70 -7.53 6.76 6.22
N LYS A 71 -8.53 6.55 5.38
CA LYS A 71 -8.74 7.35 4.17
C LYS A 71 -9.06 8.78 4.63
N MET A 72 -8.19 9.74 4.30
CA MET A 72 -8.44 11.18 4.51
C MET A 72 -9.44 11.71 3.50
#